data_AF-A0A973CLD1-F1
#
_entry.id   AF-A0A973CLD1-F1
#
_cell.length_a   1.000
_cell.length_b   1.000
_cell.length_c   1.000
_cell.angle_alpha   90.00
_cell.angle_beta   90.00
_cell.angle_gamma   90.00
#
_symmetry.space_group_name_H-M   'P 1'
#
loop_
_entity.id
_entity.type
_entity.pdbx_description
1 polymer ?
#
loop_
_entity_poly.entity_id
_entity_poly.type
_entity_poly.pdbx_seq_one_letter_code
_entity_poly.pdbx_strand_id
1 'polypeptide(L)' 'MSKPIISMKGVKMWFPIRRGFISKTVGHVKAVDGIDLEILEGETVGR' A
#
# COMPACT_ATOMS: atom_id res chain seq x y z
N MET A 1 -2.99 -27.57 -0.62
CA MET A 1 -3.09 -26.13 -0.98
C MET A 1 -1.70 -25.52 -0.81
N SER A 2 -1.20 -24.81 -1.81
CA SER A 2 0.10 -24.15 -1.76
C SER A 2 0.10 -23.02 -0.72
N LYS A 3 1.20 -22.86 0.02
CA LYS A 3 1.38 -21.75 0.95
C LYS A 3 1.78 -20.51 0.14
N PRO A 4 1.18 -19.32 0.39
CA PRO A 4 1.61 -18.10 -0.28
C PRO A 4 3.06 -17.78 0.05
N ILE A 5 3.81 -17.35 -0.97
CA ILE A 5 5.20 -16.90 -0.83
C ILE A 5 5.25 -15.48 -0.24
N ILE A 6 4.20 -14.68 -0.47
CA ILE A 6 3.99 -13.37 0.15
C ILE A 6 2.56 -13.34 0.68
N SER A 7 2.39 -12.97 1.95
CA SER A 7 1.08 -12.68 2.55
C SER A 7 1.21 -11.42 3.40
N MET A 8 0.41 -10.42 3.08
CA MET A 8 0.37 -9.12 3.73
C MET A 8 -1.08 -8.79 4.07
N LYS A 9 -1.31 -8.24 5.27
CA LYS A 9 -2.65 -7.85 5.73
C LYS A 9 -2.71 -6.38 6.07
N GLY A 10 -3.83 -5.73 5.72
CA GLY A 10 -4.09 -4.34 6.04
C GLY A 10 -3.04 -3.36 5.49
N VAL A 11 -2.51 -3.63 4.30
CA VAL A 11 -1.50 -2.79 3.63
C VAL A 11 -2.04 -1.38 3.46
N LYS A 12 -1.25 -0.39 3.88
CA LYS A 12 -1.57 1.04 3.79
C LYS A 12 -0.38 1.79 3.23
N MET A 13 -0.65 2.68 2.28
CA MET A 13 0.36 3.55 1.68
C MET A 13 -0.25 4.94 1.51
N TRP A 14 0.09 5.83 2.43
CA TRP A 14 -0.46 7.18 2.52
C TRP A 14 0.65 8.22 2.39
N PHE A 15 0.53 9.11 1.42
CA PHE A 15 1.53 10.13 1.12
C PHE A 15 1.11 11.47 1.69
N PRO A 16 1.99 12.20 2.41
CA PRO A 16 1.63 13.47 3.03
C PRO A 16 1.44 14.57 1.98
N ILE A 17 0.38 15.37 2.14
CA ILE A 17 0.17 16.61 1.40
C ILE A 17 0.77 17.74 2.23
N ARG A 18 1.80 18.40 1.71
CA ARG A 18 2.45 19.55 2.34
C ARG A 18 2.01 20.85 1.68
N ARG A 19 1.73 21.89 2.47
CA ARG A 19 1.32 23.21 1.97
C ARG A 19 1.94 24.36 2.76
N GLY A 20 2.11 25.50 2.08
CA GLY A 20 2.58 26.77 2.65
C GLY A 20 4.10 26.87 2.75
N PHE A 21 4.58 28.05 3.14
CA PHE A 21 6.02 28.37 3.21
C PHE A 21 6.81 27.47 4.17
N ILE A 22 6.16 26.93 5.20
CA ILE A 22 6.78 26.06 6.22
C ILE A 22 6.53 24.57 5.90
N SER A 23 5.92 24.24 4.74
CA SER A 23 5.66 22.86 4.30
C SER A 23 4.95 21.98 5.34
N LYS A 24 3.94 22.54 6.03
CA LYS A 24 3.18 21.78 7.04
C LYS A 24 2.34 20.69 6.35
N THR A 25 2.29 19.51 6.95
CA THR A 25 1.40 18.44 6.51
C THR A 25 -0.04 18.83 6.82
N VAL A 26 -0.88 18.90 5.79
CA VAL A 26 -2.30 19.31 5.90
C VAL A 26 -3.25 18.15 5.59
N GLY A 27 -2.73 17.01 5.16
CA GLY A 27 -3.52 15.83 4.84
C GLY A 27 -2.65 14.72 4.28
N HIS A 28 -3.28 13.62 3.85
CA HIS A 28 -2.61 12.53 3.17
C HIS A 28 -3.42 12.07 1.96
N VAL A 29 -2.73 11.81 0.84
CA VAL A 29 -3.29 11.06 -0.28
C VAL A 29 -3.14 9.57 0.04
N LYS A 30 -4.24 8.84 0.07
CA LYS A 30 -4.24 7.40 0.31
C LYS A 30 -4.09 6.68 -1.03
N ALA A 31 -2.91 6.16 -1.32
CA ALA A 31 -2.68 5.34 -2.52
C ALA A 31 -3.18 3.91 -2.32
N VAL A 32 -3.04 3.39 -1.09
CA VAL A 32 -3.58 2.10 -0.67
C VAL A 32 -4.12 2.25 0.74
N ASP A 33 -5.32 1.74 1.03
CA ASP A 33 -5.91 1.80 2.36
C ASP A 33 -6.56 0.47 2.78
N GLY A 34 -5.81 -0.33 3.55
CA GLY A 34 -6.34 -1.48 4.27
C GLY A 34 -6.63 -2.68 3.39
N ILE A 35 -5.79 -2.97 2.40
CA ILE A 35 -5.94 -4.15 1.54
C ILE A 35 -5.15 -5.34 2.05
N ASP A 36 -5.65 -6.53 1.79
CA ASP A 36 -4.90 -7.78 1.98
C ASP A 36 -4.33 -8.22 0.63
N LEU A 37 -3.10 -8.75 0.64
CA LEU A 37 -2.40 -9.22 -0.55
C LEU A 37 -1.77 -10.58 -0.27
N GLU A 38 -2.04 -11.54 -1.14
CA GLU A 38 -1.39 -12.84 -1.14
C GLU A 38 -0.86 -13.12 -2.54
N ILE A 39 0.38 -13.62 -2.63
CA ILE A 39 0.99 -14.01 -3.89
C ILE A 39 1.44 -15.45 -3.75
N LEU A 40 0.95 -16.30 -4.66
CA LEU A 40 1.32 -17.71 -4.74
C LEU A 40 2.57 -17.89 -5.62
N GLU A 41 3.22 -19.04 -5.47
CA GLU A 41 4.36 -19.39 -6.32
C GLU A 41 3.93 -19.47 -7.80
N GLY A 42 4.71 -18.82 -8.68
CA GLY A 42 4.46 -18.78 -10.12
C GLY A 42 3.41 -17.75 -10.56
N GLU A 43 2.81 -16.99 -9.64
CA GLU A 43 1.86 -15.94 -9.94
C GLU A 43 2.55 -14.64 -10.40
N THR A 44 1.96 -13.92 -11.35
CA THR A 44 2.40 -12.58 -11.77
C THR A 44 1.27 -11.58 -11.54
N VAL A 45 1.55 -10.56 -10.73
CA VAL A 45 0.59 -9.49 -10.41
C VAL A 45 0.91 -8.25 -11.25
N GLY A 46 -0.10 -7.63 -11.85
CA GLY A 46 0.05 -6.35 -12.56
C GLY A 46 0.29 -6.43 -14.07
N ARG A 47 -0.17 -7.50 -14.72
CA ARG A 47 -0.39 -7.48 -16.18
C ARG A 47 -1.68 -6.74 -16.54
#